data_AF-A0A6M2D1F9-F1
#
_entry.id   AF-A0A6M2D1F9-F1
#
_cell.length_a   1.000
_cell.length_b   1.000
_cell.length_c   1.000
_cell.angle_alpha   90.00
_cell.angle_beta   90.00
_cell.angle_gamma   90.00
#
_symmetry.space_group_name_H-M   'P 1'
#
loop_
_entity.id
_entity.type
_entity.pdbx_description
1 polymer ?
#
loop_
_entity_poly.entity_id
_entity_poly.type
_entity_poly.pdbx_seq_one_letter_code
_entity_poly.pdbx_strand_id
1 'polypeptide(L)'
;FFPWSQLVHEWRTLDQFSADNVGHDDGSTFYVLRSRKVLRRLAAIFTDANKKRKKVMLSATTASKQLDDIRVTAKAAKLDLSHALVCVELTSCSRGVPKRFDSISMPSAEDVLVLKNSGSADSAKAPCESLRRLKKLKDPKAKKRKVPRPSVEELLARPTVSSVVKSCSRLIFGGVVSGDYCFSSACGRGLGYCTFEGLVRLIETSASADVRPRVLFRHQHSVQYRYAALRVLEEC
;
A
#
# COMPACT_ATOMS: atom_id res chain seq x y z
N PHE A 1 -15.21 -5.86 2.37
CA PHE A 1 -15.10 -4.46 2.83
C PHE A 1 -13.65 -4.23 3.26
N PHE A 2 -13.02 -3.13 2.86
CA PHE A 2 -11.62 -2.84 3.21
C PHE A 2 -11.58 -1.87 4.41
N PRO A 3 -10.76 -2.12 5.46
CA PRO A 3 -10.83 -1.40 6.72
C PRO A 3 -10.10 -0.04 6.71
N TRP A 4 -10.63 0.91 5.93
CA TRP A 4 -9.97 2.21 5.68
C TRP A 4 -9.71 3.05 6.93
N SER A 5 -10.68 3.18 7.85
CA SER A 5 -10.52 3.99 9.07
C SER A 5 -9.36 3.48 9.92
N GLN A 6 -9.33 2.16 10.15
CA GLN A 6 -8.26 1.50 10.90
C GLN A 6 -6.91 1.63 10.19
N LEU A 7 -6.88 1.50 8.86
CA LEU A 7 -5.65 1.67 8.07
C LEU A 7 -5.07 3.08 8.25
N VAL A 8 -5.89 4.12 8.08
CA VAL A 8 -5.47 5.52 8.20
C VAL A 8 -4.97 5.81 9.62
N HIS A 9 -5.70 5.36 10.63
CA HIS A 9 -5.34 5.53 12.03
C HIS A 9 -3.99 4.86 12.35
N GLU A 10 -3.81 3.58 11.98
CA GLU A 10 -2.56 2.85 12.22
C GLU A 10 -1.35 3.45 11.49
N TRP A 11 -1.54 4.07 10.31
CA TRP A 11 -0.46 4.78 9.62
C TRP A 11 -0.05 6.07 10.31
N ARG A 12 -1.01 6.79 10.92
CA ARG A 12 -0.75 7.99 11.71
C ARG A 12 0.05 7.67 12.98
N THR A 13 -0.23 6.54 13.61
CA THR A 13 0.41 6.12 14.87
C THR A 13 1.56 5.13 14.67
N LEU A 14 1.96 4.83 13.43
CA LEU A 14 2.88 3.74 13.13
C LEU A 14 4.23 3.84 13.84
N ASP A 15 4.73 5.07 14.01
CA ASP A 15 6.01 5.37 14.68
C ASP A 15 5.83 5.67 16.18
N GLN A 16 4.59 5.71 16.69
CA GLN A 16 4.27 5.84 18.12
C GLN A 16 4.22 4.43 18.72
N PHE A 17 5.28 4.05 19.43
CA PHE A 17 5.38 2.77 20.12
C PHE A 17 4.40 2.72 21.30
N SER A 18 3.22 2.16 21.11
CA SER A 18 2.38 1.68 22.21
C SER A 18 2.00 0.22 22.00
N ALA A 19 2.54 -0.63 22.88
CA ALA A 19 1.97 -1.93 23.16
C ALA A 19 0.56 -1.70 23.72
N ASP A 20 -0.41 -2.49 23.25
CA ASP A 20 -1.82 -2.45 23.63
C ASP A 20 -2.72 -1.43 22.89
N ASN A 21 -2.61 -1.37 21.55
CA ASN A 21 -3.70 -0.84 20.74
C ASN A 21 -4.76 -1.93 20.50
N VAL A 22 -5.57 -2.21 21.52
CA VAL A 22 -6.92 -2.74 21.31
C VAL A 22 -7.60 -1.77 20.36
N GLY A 23 -8.04 -2.24 19.20
CA GLY A 23 -8.62 -1.42 18.13
C GLY A 23 -9.88 -0.67 18.60
N HIS A 24 -9.67 0.43 19.30
CA HIS A 24 -10.72 1.38 19.63
C HIS A 24 -10.85 2.31 18.42
N ASP A 25 -11.99 2.22 17.76
CA ASP A 25 -12.41 3.15 16.72
C ASP A 25 -12.62 4.50 17.41
N ASP A 26 -11.61 5.37 17.39
CA ASP A 26 -11.62 6.68 18.07
C ASP A 26 -12.59 7.69 17.43
N GLY A 27 -13.62 7.22 16.71
CA GLY A 27 -14.53 8.03 15.90
C GLY A 27 -13.83 8.87 14.82
N SER A 28 -12.51 8.73 14.65
CA SER A 28 -11.71 9.58 13.79
C SER A 28 -12.02 9.28 12.32
N THR A 29 -12.76 10.19 11.69
CA THR A 29 -13.17 10.04 10.30
C THR A 29 -11.99 10.27 9.37
N PHE A 30 -11.86 9.44 8.33
CA PHE A 30 -10.96 9.70 7.21
C PHE A 30 -11.70 10.47 6.10
N TYR A 31 -10.96 11.11 5.20
CA TYR A 31 -11.54 11.75 4.02
C TYR A 31 -10.72 11.47 2.77
N VAL A 32 -11.33 11.62 1.59
CA VAL A 32 -10.63 11.50 0.31
C VAL A 32 -10.13 12.88 -0.12
N LEU A 33 -8.82 13.01 -0.30
CA LEU A 33 -8.20 14.25 -0.76
C LEU A 33 -8.59 14.53 -2.22
N ARG A 34 -9.32 15.64 -2.43
CA ARG A 34 -9.76 16.12 -3.75
C ARG A 34 -9.19 17.49 -4.14
N SER A 35 -8.35 18.08 -3.29
CA SER A 35 -7.76 19.39 -3.58
C SER A 35 -6.78 19.28 -4.75
N ARG A 36 -7.18 19.76 -5.93
CA ARG A 36 -6.37 19.73 -7.16
C ARG A 36 -4.98 20.36 -6.97
N LYS A 37 -4.86 21.41 -6.16
CA LYS A 37 -3.57 22.07 -5.87
C LYS A 37 -2.60 21.13 -5.16
N VAL A 38 -3.10 20.38 -4.17
CA VAL A 38 -2.31 19.42 -3.40
C VAL A 38 -2.02 18.17 -4.25
N LEU A 39 -3.04 17.64 -4.92
CA LEU A 39 -2.92 16.45 -5.77
C LEU A 39 -1.95 16.65 -6.93
N ARG A 40 -1.95 17.79 -7.62
CA ARG A 40 -0.98 18.09 -8.69
C ARG A 40 0.46 18.05 -8.22
N ARG A 41 0.74 18.64 -7.05
CA ARG A 41 2.09 18.63 -6.46
C ARG A 41 2.51 17.21 -6.13
N LEU A 42 1.63 16.42 -5.52
CA LEU A 42 1.90 15.02 -5.20
C LEU A 42 2.06 14.16 -6.47
N ALA A 43 1.19 14.35 -7.47
CA ALA A 43 1.23 13.64 -8.74
C ALA A 43 2.49 13.94 -9.55
N ALA A 44 3.02 15.16 -9.47
CA ALA A 44 4.26 15.54 -10.13
C ALA A 44 5.45 14.68 -9.68
N ILE A 45 5.55 14.35 -8.39
CA ILE A 45 6.61 13.50 -7.83
C ILE A 45 6.59 12.11 -8.50
N PHE A 46 5.43 11.46 -8.55
CA PHE A 46 5.28 10.13 -9.15
C PHE A 46 5.40 10.16 -10.68
N THR A 47 4.86 11.19 -11.33
CA THR A 47 4.92 11.34 -12.78
C THR A 47 6.36 11.49 -13.26
N ASP A 48 7.17 12.29 -12.58
CA ASP A 48 8.58 12.45 -12.91
C ASP A 48 9.38 11.17 -12.67
N ALA A 49 9.09 10.44 -11.59
CA ALA A 49 9.74 9.18 -11.30
C ALA A 49 9.37 8.05 -12.28
N ASN A 50 8.19 8.11 -12.90
CA ASN A 50 7.74 7.15 -13.90
C ASN A 50 8.35 7.40 -15.29
N LYS A 51 8.93 8.57 -15.57
CA LYS A 51 9.56 8.89 -16.87
C LYS A 51 10.80 8.02 -17.09
N LYS A 52 10.74 7.11 -18.07
CA LYS A 52 11.84 6.16 -18.38
C LYS A 52 13.18 6.84 -18.70
N ARG A 53 13.18 8.06 -19.26
CA ARG A 53 14.36 8.77 -19.77
C ARG A 53 15.17 9.54 -18.73
N LYS A 54 14.63 9.82 -17.54
CA LYS A 54 15.42 10.47 -16.48
C LYS A 54 16.21 9.39 -15.72
N LYS A 55 17.55 9.42 -15.85
CA LYS A 55 18.47 8.69 -14.95
C LYS A 55 18.58 9.36 -13.57
N VAL A 56 18.29 10.66 -13.49
CA VAL A 56 18.37 11.42 -12.24
C VAL A 56 17.12 11.12 -11.41
N MET A 57 17.33 10.41 -10.30
CA MET A 57 16.29 10.15 -9.31
C MET A 57 16.11 11.36 -8.41
N LEU A 58 14.98 11.39 -7.69
CA LEU A 58 14.69 12.44 -6.73
C LEU A 58 15.60 12.27 -5.51
N SER A 59 16.53 13.20 -5.30
CA SER A 59 17.37 13.25 -4.10
C SER A 59 16.49 13.39 -2.85
N ALA A 60 16.91 12.76 -1.75
CA ALA A 60 16.24 12.85 -0.45
C ALA A 60 15.95 14.31 -0.05
N THR A 61 16.91 15.22 -0.20
CA THR A 61 16.74 16.65 0.14
C THR A 61 15.66 17.32 -0.71
N THR A 62 15.61 17.02 -2.01
CA THR A 62 14.59 17.56 -2.92
C THR A 62 13.22 16.97 -2.60
N ALA A 63 13.15 15.68 -2.29
CA ALA A 63 11.92 14.99 -1.93
C ALA A 63 11.31 15.59 -0.65
N SER A 64 12.11 15.78 0.40
CA SER A 64 11.67 16.41 1.66
C SER A 64 11.12 17.82 1.42
N LYS A 65 11.83 18.65 0.64
CA LYS A 65 11.34 20.00 0.28
C LYS A 65 9.99 19.96 -0.44
N GLN A 66 9.84 19.06 -1.42
CA GLN A 66 8.56 18.91 -2.13
C GLN A 66 7.43 18.43 -1.22
N LEU A 67 7.72 17.55 -0.26
CA LEU A 67 6.75 17.08 0.73
C LEU A 67 6.34 18.21 1.70
N ASP A 68 7.28 19.04 2.14
CA ASP A 68 7.00 20.21 2.97
C ASP A 68 6.14 21.24 2.22
N ASP A 69 6.43 21.50 0.94
CA ASP A 69 5.60 22.36 0.09
C ASP A 69 4.17 21.83 -0.05
N ILE A 70 3.98 20.52 -0.16
CA ILE A 70 2.66 19.87 -0.19
C ILE A 70 1.94 20.10 1.15
N ARG A 71 2.63 19.90 2.28
CA ARG A 71 2.09 20.13 3.62
C ARG A 71 1.71 21.60 3.85
N VAL A 72 2.53 22.55 3.42
CA VAL A 72 2.23 23.99 3.49
C VAL A 72 1.00 24.33 2.62
N THR A 73 0.93 23.79 1.40
CA THR A 73 -0.21 24.00 0.50
C THR A 73 -1.50 23.44 1.09
N ALA A 74 -1.45 22.29 1.74
CA ALA A 74 -2.61 21.68 2.41
C ALA A 74 -3.04 22.47 3.65
N LYS A 75 -2.08 22.94 4.47
CA LYS A 75 -2.37 23.84 5.61
C LYS A 75 -3.05 25.13 5.16
N ALA A 76 -2.59 25.75 4.06
CA ALA A 76 -3.23 26.92 3.47
C ALA A 76 -4.68 26.64 3.02
N ALA A 77 -4.97 25.40 2.61
CA ALA A 77 -6.31 24.94 2.27
C ALA A 77 -7.12 24.41 3.49
N LYS A 78 -6.58 24.52 4.72
CA LYS A 78 -7.17 24.01 5.97
C LYS A 78 -7.45 22.49 5.92
N LEU A 79 -6.57 21.74 5.27
CA LEU A 79 -6.66 20.28 5.14
C LEU A 79 -5.63 19.60 6.05
N ASP A 80 -6.09 18.67 6.89
CA ASP A 80 -5.21 17.80 7.67
C ASP A 80 -4.89 16.52 6.89
N LEU A 81 -3.69 16.43 6.34
CA LEU A 81 -3.30 15.32 5.47
C LEU A 81 -3.14 13.98 6.22
N SER A 82 -3.06 13.98 7.55
CA SER A 82 -2.88 12.75 8.32
C SER A 82 -4.08 11.79 8.23
N HIS A 83 -5.27 12.33 7.94
CA HIS A 83 -6.52 11.57 7.75
C HIS A 83 -6.88 11.34 6.28
N ALA A 84 -5.98 11.70 5.35
CA ALA A 84 -6.30 11.73 3.94
C ALA A 84 -6.03 10.38 3.25
N LEU A 85 -7.02 9.95 2.47
CA LEU A 85 -6.86 8.96 1.41
C LEU A 85 -6.66 9.64 0.08
N VAL A 86 -5.76 9.10 -0.73
CA VAL A 86 -5.41 9.60 -2.05
C VAL A 86 -5.82 8.57 -3.09
N CYS A 87 -6.55 9.03 -4.11
CA CYS A 87 -6.97 8.25 -5.27
C CYS A 87 -5.75 7.93 -6.14
N VAL A 88 -5.48 6.65 -6.38
CA VAL A 88 -4.29 6.21 -7.14
C VAL A 88 -4.65 5.20 -8.24
N GLU A 89 -3.93 5.31 -9.34
CA GLU A 89 -3.88 4.32 -10.41
C GLU A 89 -2.60 3.49 -10.26
N LEU A 90 -2.75 2.17 -10.28
CA LEU A 90 -1.68 1.20 -10.34
C LEU A 90 -1.53 0.70 -11.76
N THR A 91 -0.29 0.61 -12.22
CA THR A 91 0.05 -0.09 -13.47
C THR A 91 1.03 -1.20 -13.14
N SER A 92 0.66 -2.44 -13.43
CA SER A 92 1.53 -3.59 -13.22
C SER A 92 2.81 -3.43 -14.05
N CYS A 93 3.98 -3.60 -13.40
CA CYS A 93 5.28 -3.52 -14.08
C CYS A 93 5.54 -4.82 -14.88
N SER A 94 5.13 -5.95 -14.34
CA SER A 94 5.40 -7.26 -14.94
C SER A 94 4.12 -8.10 -15.01
N ARG A 95 4.25 -9.42 -14.79
CA ARG A 95 3.12 -10.35 -14.80
C ARG A 95 2.20 -10.03 -13.62
N GLY A 96 0.89 -10.09 -13.88
CA GLY A 96 -0.12 -9.91 -12.85
C GLY A 96 -1.06 -8.77 -13.19
N VAL A 97 -2.30 -8.92 -12.75
CA VAL A 97 -3.38 -7.96 -12.96
C VAL A 97 -3.90 -7.59 -11.58
N PRO A 98 -3.85 -6.30 -11.19
CA PRO A 98 -4.48 -5.85 -9.96
C PRO A 98 -5.97 -6.19 -10.01
N LYS A 99 -6.49 -6.79 -8.94
CA LYS A 99 -7.91 -7.14 -8.82
C LYS A 99 -8.56 -6.38 -7.68
N ARG A 100 -9.89 -6.37 -7.68
CA ARG A 100 -10.68 -5.88 -6.56
C ARG A 100 -10.26 -6.57 -5.26
N PHE A 101 -10.08 -5.77 -4.22
CA PHE A 101 -9.61 -6.18 -2.89
C PHE A 101 -8.14 -6.60 -2.80
N ASP A 102 -7.33 -6.33 -3.83
CA ASP A 102 -5.88 -6.46 -3.68
C ASP A 102 -5.36 -5.45 -2.65
N SER A 103 -4.46 -5.90 -1.79
CA SER A 103 -3.74 -5.01 -0.87
C SER A 103 -2.60 -4.31 -1.60
N ILE A 104 -2.40 -3.02 -1.31
CA ILE A 104 -1.25 -2.23 -1.76
C ILE A 104 -0.28 -2.12 -0.58
N SER A 105 0.96 -2.54 -0.80
CA SER A 105 1.97 -2.70 0.24
C SER A 105 3.28 -1.99 -0.11
N MET A 106 3.96 -1.50 0.94
CA MET A 106 5.27 -0.87 0.87
C MET A 106 6.34 -1.92 0.56
N PRO A 107 7.29 -1.68 -0.36
CA PRO A 107 8.46 -2.52 -0.51
C PRO A 107 9.33 -2.49 0.76
N SER A 108 9.87 -3.64 1.16
CA SER A 108 10.87 -3.72 2.23
C SER A 108 12.24 -3.21 1.75
N ALA A 109 13.18 -3.05 2.67
CA ALA A 109 14.57 -2.73 2.33
C ALA A 109 15.20 -3.76 1.37
N GLU A 110 14.88 -5.05 1.56
CA GLU A 110 15.32 -6.12 0.67
C GLU A 110 14.73 -5.96 -0.73
N ASP A 111 13.44 -5.64 -0.82
CA ASP A 111 12.74 -5.44 -2.09
C ASP A 111 13.33 -4.24 -2.87
N VAL A 112 13.74 -3.20 -2.15
CA VAL A 112 14.41 -2.01 -2.70
C VAL A 112 15.80 -2.34 -3.23
N LEU A 113 16.59 -3.16 -2.52
CA LEU A 113 17.90 -3.62 -3.00
C LEU A 113 17.76 -4.45 -4.28
N VAL A 114 16.76 -5.33 -4.36
CA VAL A 114 16.47 -6.10 -5.58
C VAL A 114 16.12 -5.17 -6.74
N LEU A 115 15.30 -4.14 -6.52
CA LEU A 115 14.97 -3.14 -7.54
C LEU A 115 16.20 -2.37 -8.03
N LYS A 116 17.12 -2.03 -7.12
CA LYS A 116 18.37 -1.35 -7.47
C LYS A 116 19.27 -2.23 -8.33
N ASN A 117 19.44 -3.49 -7.96
CA ASN A 117 20.33 -4.42 -8.65
C ASN A 117 19.79 -4.88 -10.01
N SER A 118 18.48 -5.05 -10.13
CA SER A 118 17.84 -5.55 -11.36
C SER A 118 17.67 -4.50 -12.46
N GLY A 119 17.92 -3.22 -12.17
CA GLY A 119 17.80 -2.09 -13.10
C GLY A 119 16.37 -1.78 -13.56
N SER A 120 15.45 -2.74 -13.52
CA SER A 120 14.04 -2.60 -13.84
C SER A 120 13.14 -3.50 -12.98
N ALA A 121 11.96 -2.98 -12.62
CA ALA A 121 10.95 -3.73 -11.88
C ALA A 121 10.36 -4.90 -12.69
N ASP A 122 10.55 -4.90 -14.00
CA ASP A 122 10.01 -5.91 -14.92
C ASP A 122 10.85 -7.20 -14.84
N SER A 123 12.16 -7.05 -14.63
CA SER A 123 13.11 -8.15 -14.42
C SER A 123 13.25 -8.58 -12.96
N ALA A 124 12.87 -7.71 -12.01
CA ALA A 124 12.90 -8.02 -10.59
C ALA A 124 11.91 -9.12 -10.22
N LYS A 125 12.40 -10.21 -9.60
CA LYS A 125 11.51 -11.22 -9.03
C LYS A 125 10.84 -10.65 -7.78
N ALA A 126 9.53 -10.39 -7.89
CA ALA A 126 8.74 -9.90 -6.77
C ALA A 126 8.65 -10.95 -5.65
N PRO A 127 8.56 -10.51 -4.39
CA PRO A 127 8.62 -11.42 -3.26
C PRO A 127 7.35 -12.26 -3.07
N CYS A 128 7.45 -13.28 -2.22
CA CYS A 128 6.31 -14.05 -1.74
C CYS A 128 6.02 -13.75 -0.26
N GLU A 129 4.75 -13.81 0.10
CA GLU A 129 4.29 -13.86 1.48
C GLU A 129 4.67 -15.21 2.11
N SER A 130 5.27 -15.16 3.29
CA SER A 130 5.53 -16.36 4.07
C SER A 130 4.20 -16.90 4.59
N LEU A 131 3.85 -18.12 4.19
CA LEU A 131 2.66 -18.78 4.72
C LEU A 131 2.81 -18.94 6.24
N ARG A 132 2.01 -18.18 7.01
CA ARG A 132 1.89 -18.36 8.45
C ARG A 132 1.28 -19.74 8.69
N ARG A 133 2.13 -20.75 8.85
CA ARG A 133 1.70 -22.06 9.32
C ARG A 133 1.19 -21.84 10.74
N LEU A 134 -0.13 -21.87 10.93
CA LEU A 134 -0.68 -22.08 12.27
C LEU A 134 0.05 -23.31 12.81
N LYS A 135 0.81 -23.14 13.89
CA LYS A 135 1.37 -24.27 14.62
C LYS A 135 0.15 -25.10 15.02
N LYS A 136 -0.12 -26.16 14.26
CA LYS A 136 -1.06 -27.18 14.70
C LYS A 136 -0.46 -27.68 16.00
N LEU A 137 -1.07 -27.32 17.12
CA LEU A 137 -0.85 -28.01 18.38
C LEU A 137 -1.02 -29.48 18.03
N LYS A 138 0.08 -30.22 18.01
CA LYS A 138 0.08 -31.66 17.72
C LYS A 138 -0.54 -32.31 18.95
N ASP A 139 -1.86 -32.28 19.05
CA ASP A 139 -2.56 -33.17 19.96
C ASP A 139 -2.59 -34.56 19.31
N PRO A 140 -1.86 -35.54 19.85
CA PRO A 140 -1.76 -36.87 19.26
C PRO A 140 -3.09 -37.64 19.29
N LYS A 141 -4.13 -37.14 19.98
CA LYS A 141 -5.44 -37.80 20.16
C LYS A 141 -6.58 -37.29 19.28
N ALA A 142 -6.40 -36.24 18.46
CA ALA A 142 -7.49 -35.63 17.68
C ALA A 142 -7.70 -36.22 16.26
N LYS A 143 -7.25 -37.46 15.99
CA LYS A 143 -7.24 -38.03 14.63
C LYS A 143 -8.61 -38.39 14.00
N LYS A 144 -9.76 -38.13 14.64
CA LYS A 144 -11.09 -38.44 14.05
C LYS A 144 -12.23 -37.46 14.36
N ARG A 145 -11.99 -36.23 14.83
CA ARG A 145 -13.08 -35.25 14.90
C ARG A 145 -13.10 -34.47 13.58
N LYS A 146 -14.14 -34.67 12.76
CA LYS A 146 -14.45 -33.76 11.64
C LYS A 146 -14.44 -32.35 12.22
N VAL A 147 -13.55 -31.49 11.74
CA VAL A 147 -13.53 -30.08 12.14
C VAL A 147 -14.95 -29.56 11.90
N PRO A 148 -15.65 -29.03 12.92
CA PRO A 148 -16.98 -28.48 12.73
C PRO A 148 -16.94 -27.49 11.57
N ARG A 149 -17.89 -27.60 10.63
CA ARG A 149 -18.02 -26.57 9.60
C ARG A 149 -18.33 -25.26 10.32
N PRO A 150 -17.55 -24.19 10.09
CA PRO A 150 -17.81 -22.92 10.73
C PRO A 150 -19.23 -22.47 10.43
N SER A 151 -19.88 -21.85 11.41
CA SER A 151 -21.23 -21.33 11.22
C SER A 151 -21.24 -20.22 10.17
N VAL A 152 -22.40 -19.93 9.58
CA VAL A 152 -22.52 -18.81 8.62
C VAL A 152 -22.12 -17.49 9.29
N GLU A 153 -22.44 -17.33 10.56
CA GLU A 153 -22.05 -16.16 11.37
C GLU A 153 -20.54 -16.07 11.57
N GLU A 154 -19.86 -17.18 11.85
CA GLU A 154 -18.39 -17.21 11.95
C GLU A 154 -17.68 -16.92 10.63
N LEU A 155 -18.26 -17.35 9.50
CA LEU A 155 -17.73 -17.04 8.16
C LEU A 155 -17.94 -15.58 7.76
N LEU A 156 -19.02 -14.95 8.25
CA LEU A 156 -19.32 -13.54 8.02
C LEU A 156 -18.65 -12.62 9.05
N ALA A 157 -18.27 -13.15 10.22
CA ALA A 157 -17.58 -12.41 11.25
C ALA A 157 -16.25 -11.86 10.73
N ARG A 158 -16.02 -10.58 10.98
CA ARG A 158 -14.77 -9.93 10.61
C ARG A 158 -13.64 -10.57 11.42
N PRO A 159 -12.57 -11.07 10.79
CA PRO A 159 -11.45 -11.62 11.53
C PRO A 159 -10.85 -10.54 12.42
N THR A 160 -10.66 -10.86 13.70
CA THR A 160 -10.00 -9.99 14.66
C THR A 160 -8.53 -9.87 14.28
N VAL A 161 -8.17 -8.76 13.62
CA VAL A 161 -6.78 -8.44 13.27
C VAL A 161 -6.25 -7.40 14.25
N SER A 162 -5.10 -7.71 14.87
CA SER A 162 -4.44 -6.80 15.80
C SER A 162 -3.91 -5.54 15.12
N SER A 163 -3.51 -5.65 13.85
CA SER A 163 -3.13 -4.51 13.02
C SER A 163 -3.42 -4.84 11.55
N VAL A 164 -4.06 -3.90 10.85
CA VAL A 164 -4.28 -3.95 9.41
C VAL A 164 -2.97 -3.73 8.66
N VAL A 165 -2.17 -2.74 9.09
CA VAL A 165 -0.91 -2.38 8.43
C VAL A 165 0.10 -3.52 8.50
N LYS A 166 0.24 -4.17 9.66
CA LYS A 166 1.17 -5.28 9.92
C LYS A 166 0.53 -6.67 9.73
N SER A 167 -0.62 -6.74 9.07
CA SER A 167 -1.32 -8.01 8.81
C SER A 167 -0.52 -8.96 7.91
N CYS A 168 0.38 -8.42 7.08
CA CYS A 168 1.23 -9.16 6.14
C CYS A 168 2.73 -8.90 6.43
N SER A 169 3.63 -9.60 5.73
CA SER A 169 5.07 -9.37 5.88
C SER A 169 5.54 -8.00 5.37
N ARG A 170 4.77 -7.38 4.47
CA ARG A 170 4.95 -5.98 4.04
C ARG A 170 3.87 -5.10 4.62
N LEU A 171 4.22 -3.85 4.92
CA LEU A 171 3.29 -2.87 5.47
C LEU A 171 2.24 -2.51 4.41
N ILE A 172 0.97 -2.77 4.69
CA ILE A 172 -0.15 -2.37 3.82
C ILE A 172 -0.43 -0.89 4.04
N PHE A 173 -0.58 -0.12 2.96
CA PHE A 173 -0.95 1.30 3.04
C PHE A 173 -2.06 1.71 2.06
N GLY A 174 -2.63 0.74 1.34
CA GLY A 174 -3.76 0.98 0.47
C GLY A 174 -4.45 -0.29 0.03
N GLY A 175 -5.48 -0.12 -0.78
CA GLY A 175 -6.29 -1.20 -1.32
C GLY A 175 -6.82 -0.86 -2.70
N VAL A 176 -6.92 -1.89 -3.55
CA VAL A 176 -7.48 -1.78 -4.90
C VAL A 176 -9.00 -1.93 -4.82
N VAL A 177 -9.71 -0.94 -5.35
CA VAL A 177 -11.17 -0.91 -5.39
C VAL A 177 -11.69 -1.52 -6.68
N SER A 178 -11.04 -1.23 -7.80
CA SER A 178 -11.35 -1.80 -9.11
C SER A 178 -10.05 -2.11 -9.83
N GLY A 179 -9.97 -3.22 -10.54
CA GLY A 179 -8.77 -3.56 -11.28
C GLY A 179 -9.04 -4.67 -12.28
N ASP A 180 -8.43 -4.53 -13.45
CA ASP A 180 -8.58 -5.46 -14.56
C ASP A 180 -7.41 -5.31 -15.56
N TYR A 181 -7.38 -6.18 -16.57
CA TYR A 181 -6.46 -6.08 -17.68
C TYR A 181 -6.88 -4.94 -18.61
N CYS A 182 -5.97 -4.00 -18.85
CA CYS A 182 -6.21 -2.88 -19.74
C CYS A 182 -5.71 -3.21 -21.15
N PHE A 183 -6.63 -3.40 -22.09
CA PHE A 183 -6.30 -3.72 -23.47
C PHE A 183 -5.50 -2.62 -24.19
N SER A 184 -5.76 -1.34 -23.90
CA SER A 184 -5.05 -0.23 -24.56
C SER A 184 -3.57 -0.11 -24.16
N SER A 185 -3.23 -0.53 -22.94
CA SER A 185 -1.84 -0.54 -22.45
C SER A 185 -1.23 -1.94 -22.41
N ALA A 186 -1.98 -2.96 -22.82
CA ALA A 186 -1.62 -4.37 -22.78
C ALA A 186 -1.05 -4.84 -21.42
N CYS A 187 -1.54 -4.28 -20.32
CA CYS A 187 -1.06 -4.57 -18.97
C CYS A 187 -2.15 -4.47 -17.91
N GLY A 188 -1.92 -5.08 -16.75
CA GLY A 188 -2.84 -4.97 -15.61
C GLY A 188 -2.88 -3.56 -15.05
N ARG A 189 -4.07 -2.98 -14.91
CA ARG A 189 -4.29 -1.70 -14.24
C ARG A 189 -5.27 -1.84 -13.08
N GLY A 190 -5.07 -1.00 -12.08
CA GLY A 190 -5.92 -0.95 -10.90
C GLY A 190 -6.17 0.48 -10.46
N LEU A 191 -7.31 0.70 -9.83
CA LEU A 191 -7.74 1.95 -9.23
C LEU A 191 -7.99 1.66 -7.76
N GLY A 192 -7.40 2.47 -6.89
CA GLY A 192 -7.42 2.24 -5.46
C GLY A 192 -7.22 3.51 -4.66
N TYR A 193 -7.16 3.32 -3.35
CA TYR A 193 -6.85 4.39 -2.42
C TYR A 193 -5.66 4.00 -1.57
N CYS A 194 -4.79 4.97 -1.31
CA CYS A 194 -3.66 4.85 -0.41
C CYS A 194 -3.73 5.93 0.66
N THR A 195 -3.20 5.66 1.85
CA THR A 195 -3.02 6.69 2.88
C THR A 195 -1.97 7.71 2.43
N PHE A 196 -2.19 8.99 2.74
CA PHE A 196 -1.21 10.02 2.42
C PHE A 196 0.13 9.76 3.12
N GLU A 197 0.12 9.45 4.42
CA GLU A 197 1.34 9.12 5.18
C GLU A 197 2.10 7.92 4.60
N GLY A 198 1.37 6.91 4.10
CA GLY A 198 1.98 5.79 3.40
C GLY A 198 2.69 6.23 2.11
N LEU A 199 2.12 7.16 1.35
CA LEU A 199 2.75 7.72 0.15
C LEU A 199 3.97 8.58 0.49
N VAL A 200 3.92 9.37 1.58
CA VAL A 200 5.07 10.15 2.07
C VAL A 200 6.24 9.22 2.39
N ARG A 201 6.01 8.20 3.20
CA ARG A 201 7.04 7.21 3.57
C ARG A 201 7.61 6.48 2.36
N LEU A 202 6.77 6.20 1.35
CA LEU A 202 7.21 5.59 0.09
C LEU A 202 8.18 6.51 -0.66
N ILE A 203 7.85 7.80 -0.77
CA ILE A 203 8.68 8.81 -1.43
C ILE A 203 10.03 8.92 -0.71
N GLU A 204 10.02 9.07 0.62
CA GLU A 204 11.24 9.19 1.44
C GLU A 204 12.13 7.96 1.35
N THR A 205 11.54 6.76 1.46
CA THR A 205 12.27 5.48 1.35
C THR A 205 12.92 5.35 -0.03
N SER A 206 12.18 5.72 -1.09
CA SER A 206 12.66 5.60 -2.47
C SER A 206 13.75 6.62 -2.78
N ALA A 207 13.60 7.85 -2.30
CA ALA A 207 14.58 8.92 -2.47
C ALA A 207 15.88 8.61 -1.69
N SER A 208 15.78 8.03 -0.49
CA SER A 208 16.94 7.64 0.31
C SER A 208 17.73 6.48 -0.31
N ALA A 209 17.04 5.55 -0.98
CA ALA A 209 17.67 4.40 -1.63
C ALA A 209 18.10 4.66 -3.08
N ASP A 210 17.81 5.84 -3.63
CA ASP A 210 18.06 6.20 -5.02
C ASP A 210 17.34 5.26 -6.01
N VAL A 211 16.07 4.93 -5.70
CA VAL A 211 15.23 4.06 -6.55
C VAL A 211 13.90 4.74 -6.91
N ARG A 212 13.25 4.23 -7.96
CA ARG A 212 11.89 4.67 -8.32
C ARG A 212 10.89 4.25 -7.24
N PRO A 213 9.92 5.10 -6.88
CA PRO A 213 8.86 4.74 -5.95
C PRO A 213 7.93 3.73 -6.59
N ARG A 214 8.22 2.45 -6.33
CA ARG A 214 7.44 1.29 -6.75
C ARG A 214 6.68 0.75 -5.56
N VAL A 215 5.48 0.24 -5.84
CA VAL A 215 4.65 -0.39 -4.82
C VAL A 215 4.50 -1.87 -5.12
N LEU A 216 4.12 -2.63 -4.10
CA LEU A 216 3.72 -4.01 -4.25
C LEU A 216 2.21 -4.12 -4.18
N PHE A 217 1.61 -4.96 -5.00
CA PHE A 217 0.22 -5.39 -4.82
C PHE A 217 0.13 -6.89 -4.69
N ARG A 218 -0.86 -7.37 -3.93
CA ARG A 218 -1.09 -8.80 -3.71
C ARG A 218 -2.59 -9.07 -3.59
N HIS A 219 -3.02 -10.14 -4.25
CA HIS A 219 -4.39 -10.63 -4.11
C HIS A 219 -4.57 -11.38 -2.78
N GLN A 220 -5.75 -11.26 -2.16
CA GLN A 220 -6.07 -11.90 -0.88
C GLN A 220 -5.90 -13.44 -0.88
N HIS A 221 -6.06 -14.07 -2.05
CA HIS A 221 -5.88 -15.53 -2.23
C HIS A 221 -4.51 -15.91 -2.81
N SER A 222 -3.60 -14.95 -2.98
CA SER A 222 -2.26 -15.17 -3.52
C SER A 222 -1.20 -14.87 -2.48
N VAL A 223 -0.13 -15.67 -2.45
CA VAL A 223 1.08 -15.34 -1.69
C VAL A 223 2.04 -14.46 -2.49
N GLN A 224 1.92 -14.44 -3.81
CA GLN A 224 2.85 -13.73 -4.68
C GLN A 224 2.53 -12.24 -4.71
N TYR A 225 3.48 -11.41 -4.29
CA TYR A 225 3.45 -9.97 -4.54
C TYR A 225 3.87 -9.68 -5.98
N ARG A 226 3.43 -8.54 -6.52
CA ARG A 226 3.79 -8.02 -7.84
C ARG A 226 4.15 -6.55 -7.73
N TYR A 227 5.17 -6.11 -8.47
CA TYR A 227 5.53 -4.69 -8.53
C TYR A 227 4.56 -3.93 -9.44
N ALA A 228 4.22 -2.72 -9.02
CA ALA A 228 3.45 -1.77 -9.82
C ALA A 228 4.07 -0.36 -9.77
N ALA A 229 3.88 0.36 -10.88
CA ALA A 229 4.00 1.81 -10.93
C ALA A 229 2.76 2.41 -10.26
N LEU A 230 2.97 3.45 -9.47
CA LEU A 230 1.89 4.23 -8.88
C LEU A 230 1.78 5.57 -9.62
N ARG A 231 0.54 5.99 -9.87
CA ARG A 231 0.20 7.32 -10.37
C ARG A 231 -0.91 7.89 -9.49
N VAL A 232 -0.75 9.12 -9.05
CA VAL A 232 -1.80 9.83 -8.32
C VAL A 232 -2.79 10.41 -9.31
N LEU A 233 -4.07 10.21 -9.06
CA LEU A 233 -5.15 10.77 -9.88
C LEU A 233 -5.51 12.16 -9.39
N GLU A 234 -5.53 13.12 -10.31
CA GLU A 234 -5.83 14.53 -10.03
C GLU A 234 -7.33 14.84 -10.08
N GLU A 235 -8.10 13.97 -10.72
CA GLU A 235 -9.55 14.09 -10.91
C GLU A 235 -10.24 12.83 -10.37
N CYS A 236 -10.67 12.92 -9.11
CA CYS A 236 -11.62 12.07 -8.40
C CYS A 236 -12.48 13.01 -7.51
#